data_AF-A0A940P5J3-F1
#
_entry.id   AF-A0A940P5J3-F1
#
_cell.length_a   1.000
_cell.length_b   1.000
_cell.length_c   1.000
_cell.angle_alpha   90.00
_cell.angle_beta   90.00
_cell.angle_gamma   90.00
#
_symmetry.space_group_name_H-M   'P 1'
#
loop_
_entity.id
_entity.type
_entity.pdbx_description
1 polymer ?
#
loop_
_entity_poly.entity_id
_entity_poly.type
_entity_poly.pdbx_seq_one_letter_code
_entity_poly.pdbx_strand_id
1 'polypeptide(L)' 'MINFKKDRHIEPTDGNLCLVLGESFSAYKILVEKLSDFDAGLEWRCYRDGDWLAKVTRKKKTVFWGSPEDGHFVIYTS' A
#
# COMPACT_ATOMS: atom_id res chain seq x y z
N MET A 1 -16.68 -2.21 7.49
CA MET A 1 -15.92 -2.01 6.24
C MET A 1 -14.59 -1.41 6.63
N ILE A 2 -13.46 -2.03 6.28
CA ILE A 2 -12.13 -1.55 6.68
C ILE A 2 -11.84 -0.24 5.93
N ASN A 3 -11.40 0.79 6.64
CA ASN A 3 -11.04 2.07 6.03
C ASN A 3 -9.64 2.54 6.48
N PHE A 4 -8.66 2.29 5.61
CA PHE A 4 -7.27 2.69 5.83
C PHE A 4 -7.03 4.20 5.82
N LYS A 5 -8.02 5.01 5.41
CA LYS A 5 -7.96 6.49 5.45
C LYS A 5 -8.43 7.09 6.78
N LYS A 6 -8.96 6.30 7.71
CA LYS A 6 -9.56 6.84 8.96
C LYS A 6 -9.22 6.08 10.23
N ASP A 7 -8.71 4.85 10.12
CA ASP A 7 -8.48 3.97 11.27
C ASP A 7 -6.99 3.58 11.42
N ARG A 8 -6.29 4.26 12.34
CA ARG A 8 -4.87 4.00 12.68
C ARG A 8 -4.63 2.60 13.23
N HIS A 9 -5.63 2.07 13.92
CA HIS A 9 -5.54 0.78 14.60
C HIS A 9 -5.64 -0.40 13.63
N ILE A 10 -5.95 -0.14 12.36
CA ILE A 10 -6.00 -1.16 11.32
C ILE A 10 -4.73 -1.08 10.49
N GLU A 11 -3.73 -1.88 10.87
CA GLU A 11 -2.51 -2.00 10.09
C GLU A 11 -2.79 -2.65 8.71
N PRO A 12 -2.08 -2.23 7.66
CA PRO A 12 -2.19 -2.79 6.31
C PRO A 12 -1.48 -4.15 6.21
N THR A 13 -1.96 -5.09 7.01
CA THR A 13 -1.58 -6.51 6.94
C THR A 13 -2.19 -7.16 5.70
N ASP A 14 -1.60 -8.26 5.24
CA ASP A 14 -2.11 -9.03 4.10
C ASP A 14 -3.60 -9.39 4.27
N GLY A 15 -4.05 -9.72 5.48
CA GLY A 15 -5.45 -10.01 5.77
C GLY A 15 -6.37 -8.80 5.57
N ASN A 16 -6.00 -7.64 6.11
CA ASN A 16 -6.79 -6.41 5.97
C ASN A 16 -6.77 -5.88 4.52
N LEU A 17 -5.63 -6.00 3.84
CA LEU A 17 -5.48 -5.63 2.43
C LEU A 17 -6.30 -6.54 1.52
N CYS A 18 -6.34 -7.85 1.78
CA CYS A 18 -7.19 -8.79 1.04
C CYS A 18 -8.68 -8.43 1.14
N LEU A 19 -9.13 -8.04 2.33
CA LEU A 19 -10.52 -7.60 2.55
C LEU A 19 -10.90 -6.32 1.79
N VAL A 20 -9.97 -5.38 1.64
CA VAL A 20 -10.22 -4.10 0.94
C VAL A 20 -10.02 -4.22 -0.56
N LEU A 21 -8.98 -4.92 -1.00
CA LEU A 21 -8.62 -5.04 -2.42
C LEU A 21 -9.41 -6.15 -3.13
N GLY A 22 -9.95 -7.13 -2.41
CA GLY A 22 -10.69 -8.25 -2.98
C GLY A 22 -9.88 -8.99 -4.04
N GLU A 23 -10.45 -9.16 -5.24
CA GLU A 23 -9.81 -9.85 -6.36
C GLU A 23 -8.49 -9.20 -6.80
N SER A 24 -8.38 -7.87 -6.67
CA SER A 24 -7.17 -7.10 -6.98
C SER A 24 -6.01 -7.32 -6.01
N PHE A 25 -6.24 -8.01 -4.87
CA PHE A 25 -5.18 -8.34 -3.92
C PHE A 25 -4.06 -9.18 -4.57
N SER A 26 -4.42 -10.07 -5.49
CA SER A 26 -3.47 -10.88 -6.26
C SER A 26 -2.52 -10.00 -7.09
N ALA A 27 -3.05 -9.00 -7.80
CA ALA A 27 -2.27 -8.03 -8.55
C ALA A 27 -1.37 -7.18 -7.64
N TYR A 28 -1.86 -6.78 -6.45
CA TYR A 28 -1.05 -6.10 -5.44
C TYR A 28 0.13 -6.97 -4.97
N LYS A 29 -0.06 -8.27 -4.70
CA LYS A 29 1.04 -9.16 -4.31
C LYS A 29 2.08 -9.29 -5.42
N ILE A 30 1.67 -9.38 -6.69
CA ILE A 30 2.57 -9.39 -7.84
C ILE A 30 3.37 -8.08 -7.90
N LEU A 31 2.72 -6.92 -7.69
CA LEU A 31 3.41 -5.63 -7.62
C LEU A 31 4.49 -5.65 -6.53
N VAL A 32 4.16 -6.06 -5.30
CA VAL A 32 5.10 -6.11 -4.17
C VAL A 32 6.27 -7.04 -4.45
N GLU A 33 6.02 -8.21 -5.03
CA GLU A 33 7.07 -9.15 -5.44
C GLU A 33 8.00 -8.51 -6.47
N LYS A 34 7.43 -7.89 -7.51
CA LYS A 34 8.18 -7.24 -8.60
C LYS A 34 9.01 -6.07 -8.13
N LEU A 35 8.64 -5.35 -7.07
CA LEU A 35 9.46 -4.27 -6.52
C LEU A 35 10.86 -4.76 -6.12
N SER A 36 10.96 -6.01 -5.63
CA SER A 36 12.23 -6.62 -5.22
C SER A 36 13.18 -6.81 -6.43
N ASP A 37 12.65 -7.12 -7.61
CA ASP A 37 13.44 -7.22 -8.86
C ASP A 37 14.12 -5.88 -9.22
N PHE A 38 13.59 -4.75 -8.73
CA PHE A 38 14.09 -3.40 -9.04
C PHE A 38 14.89 -2.74 -7.91
N ASP A 39 15.23 -3.47 -6.85
CA ASP A 39 15.82 -2.91 -5.62
C ASP A 39 14.93 -1.81 -5.00
N ALA A 40 13.61 -2.00 -5.13
CA ALA A 40 12.60 -1.11 -4.57
C ALA A 40 11.95 -1.77 -3.35
N GLY A 41 11.87 -1.03 -2.24
CA GLY A 41 11.22 -1.46 -1.02
C GLY A 41 9.89 -0.73 -0.82
N LEU A 42 8.86 -1.45 -0.38
CA LEU A 42 7.59 -0.89 0.08
C LEU A 42 7.57 -0.81 1.61
N GLU A 43 7.30 0.37 2.15
CA GLU A 43 7.10 0.59 3.57
C GLU A 43 5.74 1.24 3.81
N TRP A 44 5.00 0.80 4.83
CA TRP A 44 3.77 1.45 5.23
C TRP A 44 4.03 2.59 6.21
N ARG A 45 3.39 3.74 5.99
CA ARG A 45 3.48 4.93 6.84
C ARG A 45 2.07 5.28 7.33
N CYS A 46 1.91 5.32 8.65
CA CYS A 46 0.68 5.78 9.30
C CYS A 46 0.84 7.26 9.66
N TYR A 47 -0.09 8.10 9.20
CA TYR A 47 -0.05 9.53 9.46
C TYR A 47 -0.86 9.91 10.71
N ARG A 48 -0.46 11.04 11.31
CA ARG A 48 -1.35 12.18 11.59
C ARG A 48 -2.78 11.88 12.01
N ASP A 49 -3.56 11.55 11.00
CA ASP A 49 -5.01 11.53 10.94
C ASP A 49 -5.56 10.10 10.86
N GLY A 50 -4.70 9.13 10.57
CA GLY A 50 -5.05 7.72 10.45
C GLY A 50 -4.97 7.14 9.06
N ASP A 51 -4.52 7.94 8.11
CA ASP A 51 -4.19 7.48 6.77
C ASP A 51 -2.94 6.60 6.78
N TRP A 52 -3.12 5.39 6.24
CA TRP A 52 -2.02 4.52 5.86
C TRP A 52 -1.67 4.71 4.39
N LEU A 53 -0.41 5.06 4.14
CA LEU A 53 0.14 5.15 2.78
C LEU A 53 1.32 4.21 2.62
N ALA A 54 1.29 3.45 1.53
CA ALA A 54 2.44 2.70 1.06
C ALA A 54 3.43 3.66 0.42
N LYS A 55 4.67 3.66 0.90
CA LYS A 55 5.78 4.41 0.33
C LYS A 55 6.71 3.44 -0.36
N VAL A 56 6.89 3.58 -1.67
CA VAL A 56 7.87 2.79 -2.42
C VAL A 56 9.12 3.63 -2.66
N THR A 57 10.27 3.10 -2.25
CA THR A 57 11.55 3.77 -2.42
C THR A 57 12.56 2.88 -3.12
N ARG A 58 13.41 3.48 -3.97
CA ARG A 58 14.53 2.84 -4.64
C ARG A 58 15.76 3.72 -4.51
N LYS A 59 16.88 3.17 -4.02
CA LYS A 59 18.13 3.94 -3.80
C LYS A 59 17.89 5.29 -3.08
N LYS A 60 17.08 5.27 -2.02
CA LYS A 60 16.69 6.44 -1.19
C LYS A 60 15.79 7.48 -1.88
N LYS A 61 15.34 7.25 -3.11
CA LYS A 61 14.37 8.11 -3.80
C LYS A 61 12.98 7.48 -3.73
N THR A 62 11.96 8.29 -3.47
CA THR A 62 10.57 7.84 -3.60
C THR A 62 10.27 7.59 -5.07
N VAL A 63 9.75 6.40 -5.38
CA VAL A 63 9.26 6.07 -6.72
C VAL A 63 7.79 6.46 -6.82
N PHE A 64 6.99 6.04 -5.84
CA PHE A 64 5.59 6.43 -5.74
C PHE A 64 5.09 6.29 -4.29
N TRP A 65 3.95 6.91 -4.04
CA TRP A 65 3.09 6.62 -2.90
C TRP A 65 1.87 5.83 -3.36
N GLY A 66 1.25 5.05 -2.49
CA GLY A 66 0.00 4.38 -2.82
C GLY A 66 -0.92 4.18 -1.64
N SER A 67 -2.18 3.93 -1.92
CA SER A 67 -3.19 3.61 -0.92
C SER A 67 -4.08 2.45 -1.38
N PRO A 68 -4.50 1.58 -0.45
CA PRO A 68 -5.52 0.57 -0.71
C PRO A 68 -6.89 1.20 -0.56
N GLU A 69 -7.70 1.11 -1.61
CA GLU A 69 -9.08 1.58 -1.68
C GLU A 69 -9.98 0.43 -2.14
N ASP A 70 -11.31 0.61 -2.09
CA ASP A 70 -12.30 -0.45 -2.32
C ASP A 70 -12.13 -1.13 -3.69
N GLY A 71 -11.52 -2.32 -3.70
CA GLY A 71 -11.22 -3.10 -4.90
C GLY A 71 -10.00 -2.65 -5.73
N HIS A 72 -9.25 -1.61 -5.31
CA HIS A 72 -8.16 -1.05 -6.12
C HIS A 72 -7.01 -0.49 -5.28
N PHE A 73 -5.80 -0.56 -5.84
CA PHE A 73 -4.60 0.05 -5.25
C PHE A 73 -4.24 1.31 -6.04
N VAL A 74 -4.43 2.48 -5.44
CA VAL A 74 -4.15 3.78 -6.08
C VAL A 74 -2.68 4.10 -5.95
N ILE A 75 -2.08 4.56 -7.05
CA ILE A 75 -0.69 5.01 -7.10
C ILE A 75 -0.69 6.52 -7.31
N TYR A 76 0.04 7.23 -6.45
CA TYR A 76 0.31 8.66 -6.53
C TYR A 76 1.77 8.87 -6.93
N THR A 77 2.00 9.49 -8.08
CA THR A 77 3.32 9.92 -8.54
C THR A 77 3.54 11.38 -8.19
N SER A 78 4.77 11.74 -7.81
CA SER A 78 5.18 13.13 -7.55
C SER A 78 5.53 13.85 -8.85
#